data_AF-A0A2G2KE19-F1
#
_entry.id   AF-A0A2G2KE19-F1
#
_cell.length_a   1.000
_cell.length_b   1.000
_cell.length_c   1.000
_cell.angle_alpha   90.00
_cell.angle_beta   90.00
_cell.angle_gamma   90.00
#
_symmetry.space_group_name_H-M   'P 1'
#
loop_
_entity.id
_entity.type
_entity.pdbx_description
1 polymer ?
#
loop_
_entity_poly.entity_id
_entity_poly.type
_entity_poly.pdbx_seq_one_letter_code
_entity_poly.pdbx_strand_id
1 'polypeptide(L)' 'SVRNSTIALFNSFNEETMLVIGYSGGDTMSVRAISYVILGHQIHHINIVKERYLV' A
#
# COMPACT_ATOMS: atom_id res chain seq x y z
N SER A 1 9.67 -12.65 -0.12
CA SER A 1 9.25 -11.77 -1.23
C SER A 1 8.93 -10.40 -0.66
N VAL A 2 8.98 -9.34 -1.47
CA VAL A 2 8.63 -7.97 -1.02
C VAL A 2 7.24 -7.93 -0.38
N ARG A 3 6.25 -8.63 -0.98
CA ARG A 3 4.89 -8.75 -0.42
C ARG A 3 4.87 -9.25 1.04
N ASN A 4 5.59 -10.33 1.34
CA ASN A 4 5.60 -10.89 2.69
C ASN A 4 6.30 -9.96 3.69
N SER A 5 7.33 -9.24 3.26
CA SER A 5 7.98 -8.21 4.07
C SER A 5 7.06 -7.03 4.35
N THR A 6 6.26 -6.58 3.37
CA THR A 6 5.25 -5.53 3.57
C THR A 6 4.17 -5.96 4.56
N ILE A 7 3.68 -7.21 4.45
CA ILE A 7 2.71 -7.75 5.40
C ILE A 7 3.31 -7.82 6.81
N ALA A 8 4.53 -8.32 6.95
CA ALA A 8 5.22 -8.40 8.24
C ALA A 8 5.42 -7.01 8.87
N LEU A 9 5.75 -5.99 8.06
CA LEU A 9 5.89 -4.61 8.52
C LEU A 9 4.58 -4.09 9.13
N PHE A 10 3.46 -4.15 8.40
CA PHE A 10 2.19 -3.63 8.91
C PHE A 10 1.64 -4.46 10.08
N ASN A 11 1.89 -5.78 10.12
CA ASN A 11 1.52 -6.62 11.26
C ASN A 11 2.34 -6.32 12.52
N SER A 12 3.51 -5.67 12.39
CA SER A 12 4.34 -5.26 13.54
C SER A 12 3.86 -3.97 14.21
N PHE A 13 2.94 -3.23 13.59
CA PHE A 13 2.44 -1.97 14.09
C PHE A 13 1.25 -2.17 15.03
N ASN A 14 1.21 -1.35 16.09
CA ASN A 14 0.05 -1.24 16.96
C ASN A 14 -0.99 -0.25 16.39
N GLU A 15 -2.17 -0.18 17.02
CA GLU A 15 -3.25 0.70 16.57
C GLU A 15 -2.86 2.18 16.55
N GLU A 16 -2.08 2.64 17.54
CA GLU A 16 -1.59 4.01 17.62
C GLU A 16 -0.72 4.36 16.40
N THR A 17 0.22 3.48 16.06
CA THR A 17 1.08 3.64 14.87
C THR A 17 0.26 3.68 13.59
N MET A 18 -0.78 2.84 13.49
CA MET A 18 -1.66 2.80 12.32
C MET A 18 -2.48 4.08 12.13
N LEU A 19 -2.72 4.84 13.21
CA LEU A 19 -3.44 6.12 13.21
C LEU A 19 -2.53 7.34 13.01
N VAL A 20 -1.20 7.20 13.09
CA VAL A 20 -0.26 8.30 12.83
C VAL A 20 -0.51 8.90 11.45
N ILE A 21 -0.66 10.22 11.41
CA ILE A 21 -0.81 11.02 10.19
C ILE A 21 0.52 11.73 9.93
N GLY A 22 1.06 11.52 8.72
CA GLY A 22 2.22 12.24 8.20
C GLY A 22 1.86 13.04 6.94
N TYR A 23 2.81 13.82 6.45
CA TYR A 23 2.68 14.53 5.17
C TYR A 23 3.37 13.73 4.06
N SER A 24 2.67 13.47 2.96
CA SER A 24 3.16 12.69 1.83
C SER A 24 2.49 13.13 0.54
N GLY A 25 3.26 13.33 -0.53
CA GLY A 25 2.69 13.56 -1.87
C GLY A 25 1.83 14.82 -2.01
N GLY A 26 2.02 15.83 -1.16
CA GLY A 26 1.24 17.07 -1.19
C GLY A 26 0.00 17.08 -0.29
N ASP A 27 -0.29 15.98 0.40
CA ASP A 27 -1.42 15.86 1.31
C ASP A 27 -1.01 15.14 2.60
N THR A 28 -1.92 15.09 3.57
CA THR A 28 -1.78 14.30 4.78
C THR A 28 -2.28 12.87 4.56
N MET A 29 -1.57 11.90 5.13
CA MET A 29 -1.93 10.50 4.99
C MET A 29 -1.61 9.74 6.27
N SER A 30 -2.51 8.85 6.66
CA SER A 30 -2.27 7.93 7.79
C SER A 30 -1.45 6.71 7.37
N VAL A 31 -0.74 6.09 8.31
CA VAL A 31 -0.01 4.83 8.07
C VAL A 31 -0.94 3.76 7.51
N ARG A 32 -2.15 3.62 8.05
CA ARG A 32 -3.15 2.68 7.51
C ARG A 32 -3.55 2.99 6.07
N ALA A 33 -3.67 4.26 5.68
CA ALA A 33 -4.00 4.64 4.30
C ALA A 33 -2.89 4.23 3.32
N ILE A 34 -1.61 4.32 3.71
CA ILE A 34 -0.48 3.87 2.89
C ILE A 34 -0.61 2.39 2.52
N SER A 35 -1.02 1.53 3.46
CA SER A 35 -1.22 0.10 3.18
C SER A 35 -2.23 -0.15 2.05
N TYR A 36 -3.33 0.62 2.02
CA TYR A 36 -4.34 0.54 0.96
C TYR A 36 -3.84 1.09 -0.38
N VAL A 37 -3.03 2.15 -0.37
CA VAL A 37 -2.38 2.67 -1.59
C VAL A 37 -1.49 1.60 -2.22
N ILE A 38 -0.68 0.88 -1.42
CA ILE A 38 0.18 -0.20 -1.92
C ILE A 38 -0.67 -1.32 -2.55
N LEU A 39 -1.77 -1.72 -1.89
CA LEU A 39 -2.68 -2.73 -2.42
C LEU A 39 -3.31 -2.30 -3.75
N GLY A 40 -3.85 -1.08 -3.82
CA GLY A 40 -4.45 -0.52 -5.03
C GLY A 40 -3.46 -0.39 -6.17
N HIS A 41 -2.22 0.04 -5.88
CA HIS A 41 -1.15 0.18 -6.87
C HIS A 41 -0.78 -1.16 -7.50
N GLN A 42 -0.68 -2.24 -6.72
CA GLN A 42 -0.43 -3.58 -7.25
C GLN A 42 -1.58 -4.03 -8.16
N ILE A 43 -2.84 -3.82 -7.76
CA ILE A 43 -4.02 -4.18 -8.56
C ILE A 43 -4.02 -3.43 -9.89
N HIS A 44 -3.75 -2.11 -9.86
CA HIS A 44 -3.67 -1.28 -11.05
C HIS A 44 -2.66 -1.85 -12.06
N HIS A 45 -1.44 -2.18 -11.62
CA HIS A 45 -0.43 -2.74 -12.50
C HIS A 45 -0.80 -4.11 -13.06
N ILE A 46 -1.41 -4.99 -12.25
CA ILE A 46 -1.91 -6.29 -12.74
C ILE A 46 -2.96 -6.08 -13.82
N ASN A 47 -3.89 -5.14 -13.64
CA ASN A 47 -4.91 -4.84 -14.62
C ASN A 47 -4.29 -4.32 -15.93
N ILE A 48 -3.33 -3.39 -15.85
CA ILE A 48 -2.60 -2.90 -17.02
C ILE A 48 -1.90 -4.04 -17.78
N VAL A 49 -1.26 -4.97 -17.06
CA VAL A 49 -0.60 -6.12 -17.69
C VAL A 49 -1.61 -7.00 -18.42
N LYS A 50 -2.74 -7.31 -17.75
CA LYS A 50 -3.82 -8.11 -18.35
C LYS A 50 -4.41 -7.43 -19.58
N GLU A 51 -4.72 -6.15 -19.48
CA GLU A 51 -5.41 -5.37 -20.52
C GLU A 51 -4.55 -5.12 -21.75
N ARG A 52 -3.22 -4.95 -21.59
CA ARG A 52 -2.35 -4.48 -22.67
C ARG A 52 -1.40 -5.55 -23.23
N TYR A 53 -1.16 -6.63 -22.49
CA TYR A 53 -0.06 -7.56 -22.82
C TYR A 53 -0.42 -9.04 -22.73
N LEU A 54 -1.53 -9.41 -22.09
CA LEU A 54 -1.97 -10.81 -21.95
C LEU A 54 -3.30 -11.08 -22.65
N VAL A 55 -3.63 -10.26 -23.65
CA VAL A 55 -4.77 -10.47 -24.56
C VAL A 55 -4.41 -11.52 -25.61
#